data_AF-A0A1S3H9I2-F1
#
_entry.id   AF-A0A1S3H9I2-F1
#
_cell.length_a   1.000
_cell.length_b   1.000
_cell.length_c   1.000
_cell.angle_alpha   90.00
_cell.angle_beta   90.00
_cell.angle_gamma   90.00
#
_symmetry.space_group_name_H-M   'P 1'
#
loop_
_entity.id
_entity.type
_entity.pdbx_description
1 polymer ?
#
loop_
_entity_poly.entity_id
_entity_poly.type
_entity_poly.pdbx_seq_one_letter_code
_entity_poly.pdbx_strand_id
1 'polypeptide(L)'
;MLLVNAMNKAIAKPVNLSIHSTYLTLQAQVYPENVGLPFGGEGDPTFLYVETHYDNPGLRNDYVDSSGVRFTFIPRRRQYDAGVLEIGALTYKNYVIPPYYDEFYTWGQCSGCLQSALENVPQGIKVFSTFLHTHLAGTAIYMRHFRNGTELPYIAYDENYDFNFQEYRYFTEPVTVLSSDDLVAYCRFKSSDRTTVTWVRSTKTATIDWQ
;
A
#
# COMPACT_ATOMS: atom_id res chain seq x y z
N MET A 1 -4.92 4.80 -0.70
CA MET A 1 -4.11 3.91 0.14
C MET A 1 -2.71 3.88 -0.42
N LEU A 2 -1.68 3.91 0.42
CA LEU A 2 -0.29 3.89 -0.03
C LEU A 2 0.44 2.77 0.72
N LEU A 3 1.13 1.92 -0.04
CA LEU A 3 2.02 0.91 0.52
C LEU A 3 3.45 1.43 0.49
N VAL A 4 4.11 1.39 1.64
CA VAL A 4 5.46 1.84 1.87
C VAL A 4 6.29 0.62 2.21
N ASN A 5 7.19 0.20 1.30
CA ASN A 5 8.12 -0.89 1.59
C ASN A 5 9.35 -0.32 2.30
N ALA A 6 9.62 -0.88 3.47
CA ALA A 6 10.71 -0.44 4.31
C ALA A 6 11.57 -1.62 4.76
N MET A 7 12.81 -1.33 5.16
CA MET A 7 13.77 -2.31 5.62
C MET A 7 14.35 -1.95 7.00
N ASN A 8 14.62 -2.97 7.81
CA ASN A 8 15.40 -2.87 9.05
C ASN A 8 16.04 -4.21 9.44
N LYS A 9 16.97 -4.21 10.40
CA LYS A 9 17.57 -5.43 10.98
C LYS A 9 16.58 -6.26 11.80
N ALA A 10 15.45 -5.67 12.22
CA ALA A 10 14.36 -6.37 12.92
C ALA A 10 13.05 -5.57 12.79
N ILE A 11 12.37 -5.65 11.64
CA ILE A 11 11.00 -5.12 11.54
C ILE A 11 10.08 -6.07 12.32
N ALA A 12 9.30 -5.53 13.25
CA ALA A 12 8.26 -6.29 13.95
C ALA A 12 7.36 -6.95 12.90
N LYS A 13 7.26 -8.29 12.94
CA LYS A 13 6.56 -9.06 11.91
C LYS A 13 5.05 -8.88 12.11
N PRO A 14 4.32 -8.23 11.19
CA PRO A 14 2.88 -8.14 11.32
C PRO A 14 2.28 -9.54 11.17
N VAL A 15 1.19 -9.81 11.92
CA VAL A 15 0.44 -11.08 11.84
C VAL A 15 -0.09 -11.34 10.42
N ASN A 16 -0.30 -10.27 9.65
CA ASN A 16 -0.63 -10.31 8.23
C ASN A 16 0.34 -9.41 7.45
N LEU A 17 1.09 -10.01 6.53
CA LEU A 17 1.91 -9.28 5.58
C LEU A 17 1.22 -9.30 4.22
N SER A 18 0.94 -8.11 3.67
CA SER A 18 0.31 -7.98 2.36
C SER A 18 1.33 -7.58 1.30
N ILE A 19 1.51 -8.44 0.29
CA ILE A 19 2.29 -8.16 -0.91
C ILE A 19 1.27 -7.90 -2.02
N HIS A 20 1.37 -6.75 -2.66
CA HIS A 20 0.44 -6.37 -3.71
C HIS A 20 1.08 -6.58 -5.09
N SER A 21 0.31 -7.12 -6.02
CA SER A 21 0.70 -7.23 -7.42
C SER A 21 -0.56 -7.06 -8.24
N THR A 22 -0.52 -6.26 -9.29
CA THR A 22 -1.67 -6.05 -10.17
C THR A 22 -1.27 -6.30 -11.62
N TYR A 23 -2.20 -6.67 -12.50
CA TYR A 23 -1.90 -6.70 -13.94
C TYR A 23 -1.55 -5.32 -14.51
N LEU A 24 -1.85 -4.25 -13.76
CA LEU A 24 -1.49 -2.86 -14.07
C LEU A 24 -0.07 -2.50 -13.63
N THR A 25 0.58 -3.36 -12.82
CA THR A 25 2.02 -3.26 -12.56
C THR A 25 2.83 -3.72 -13.75
N LEU A 26 3.60 -2.80 -14.34
CA LEU A 26 4.48 -3.09 -15.48
C LEU A 26 5.66 -4.01 -15.12
N GLN A 27 6.00 -4.15 -13.83
CA GLN A 27 7.18 -4.87 -13.36
C GLN A 27 6.93 -5.62 -12.06
N ALA A 28 7.63 -6.74 -11.89
CA ALA A 28 7.65 -7.48 -10.63
C ALA A 28 8.25 -6.64 -9.51
N GLN A 29 7.81 -6.86 -8.27
CA GLN A 29 8.48 -6.28 -7.12
C GLN A 29 9.84 -6.96 -6.92
N VAL A 30 10.91 -6.16 -6.88
CA VAL A 30 12.29 -6.61 -6.71
C VAL A 30 12.87 -5.93 -5.48
N TYR A 31 13.31 -6.72 -4.51
CA TYR A 31 13.98 -6.18 -3.33
C TYR A 31 15.45 -5.84 -3.66
N PRO A 32 16.02 -4.79 -3.03
CA PRO A 32 17.45 -4.53 -3.08
C PRO A 32 18.26 -5.76 -2.66
N GLU A 33 19.50 -5.90 -3.17
CA GLU A 33 20.29 -7.11 -2.96
C GLU A 33 20.54 -7.43 -1.48
N ASN A 34 20.61 -6.43 -0.61
CA ASN A 34 20.82 -6.59 0.83
C ASN A 34 19.52 -6.74 1.63
N VAL A 35 18.36 -6.80 0.98
CA VAL A 35 17.02 -6.85 1.59
C VAL A 35 16.29 -8.12 1.19
N GLY A 36 15.59 -8.75 2.13
CA GLY A 36 14.74 -9.89 1.85
C GLY A 36 13.53 -9.91 2.77
N LEU A 37 12.42 -10.45 2.27
CA LEU A 37 11.24 -10.67 3.09
C LEU A 37 11.33 -12.04 3.79
N PRO A 38 11.41 -12.10 5.13
CA PRO A 38 11.50 -13.38 5.84
C PRO A 38 10.19 -14.17 5.74
N PHE A 39 10.28 -15.49 5.56
CA PHE A 39 9.14 -16.39 5.47
C PHE A 39 9.50 -17.78 6.01
N GLY A 40 8.60 -18.41 6.78
CA GLY A 40 8.69 -19.82 7.16
C GLY A 40 9.66 -20.19 8.30
N GLY A 41 10.10 -19.22 9.12
CA GLY A 41 10.86 -19.48 10.36
C GLY A 41 10.00 -19.68 11.61
N GLU A 42 10.64 -19.96 12.75
CA GLU A 42 9.95 -20.02 14.05
C GLU A 42 9.29 -18.67 14.37
N GLY A 43 7.97 -18.69 14.62
CA GLY A 43 7.16 -17.49 14.83
C GLY A 43 6.68 -16.78 13.55
N ASP A 44 6.97 -17.31 12.36
CA ASP A 44 6.50 -16.75 11.08
C ASP A 44 5.16 -17.32 10.63
N PRO A 45 4.41 -16.58 9.79
CA PRO A 45 3.27 -17.14 9.07
C PRO A 45 3.67 -18.39 8.28
N THR A 46 2.89 -19.46 8.44
CA THR A 46 3.12 -20.77 7.80
C THR A 46 2.32 -20.95 6.52
N PHE A 47 1.35 -20.06 6.26
CA PHE A 47 0.47 -20.11 5.10
C PHE A 47 0.56 -18.83 4.29
N LEU A 48 0.42 -18.97 2.98
CA LEU A 48 0.20 -17.85 2.06
C LEU A 48 -1.29 -17.79 1.74
N TYR A 49 -1.88 -16.62 1.90
CA TYR A 49 -3.22 -16.32 1.44
C TYR A 49 -3.10 -15.45 0.19
N VAL A 50 -3.65 -15.91 -0.93
CA VAL A 50 -3.63 -15.17 -2.19
C VAL A 50 -5.05 -14.68 -2.45
N GLU A 51 -5.22 -13.36 -2.41
CA GLU A 51 -6.47 -12.68 -2.78
C GLU A 51 -6.35 -12.18 -4.22
N THR A 52 -7.25 -12.62 -5.11
CA THR A 52 -7.28 -12.22 -6.52
C THR A 52 -8.48 -11.32 -6.78
N HIS A 53 -8.24 -10.17 -7.39
CA HIS A 53 -9.29 -9.22 -7.78
C HIS A 53 -9.68 -9.43 -9.24
N TYR A 54 -10.90 -9.93 -9.49
CA TYR A 54 -11.46 -10.09 -10.83
C TYR A 54 -12.39 -8.91 -11.16
N ASP A 55 -12.09 -8.20 -12.24
CA ASP A 55 -13.03 -7.28 -12.86
C ASP A 55 -13.71 -8.00 -14.04
N ASN A 56 -14.98 -8.35 -13.89
CA ASN A 56 -15.75 -9.13 -14.85
C ASN A 56 -16.96 -8.33 -15.36
N PRO A 57 -16.75 -7.24 -16.12
CA PRO A 57 -17.83 -6.37 -16.59
C PRO A 57 -18.80 -7.09 -17.53
N GLY A 58 -18.33 -8.14 -18.22
CA GLY A 58 -19.16 -8.97 -19.10
C GLY A 58 -19.97 -10.04 -18.37
N LEU A 59 -19.84 -10.16 -17.04
CA LEU A 59 -20.51 -11.17 -16.21
C LEU A 59 -20.37 -12.59 -16.75
N ARG A 60 -19.19 -12.89 -17.32
CA ARG A 60 -18.90 -14.17 -17.95
C ARG A 60 -18.58 -15.23 -16.91
N ASN A 61 -19.06 -16.45 -17.12
CA ASN A 61 -18.86 -17.59 -16.21
C ASN A 61 -18.16 -18.78 -16.87
N ASP A 62 -17.71 -18.63 -18.11
CA ASP A 62 -17.05 -19.67 -18.91
C ASP A 62 -15.51 -19.62 -18.86
N TYR A 63 -14.95 -18.63 -18.16
CA TYR A 63 -13.51 -18.52 -17.99
C TYR A 63 -13.05 -19.33 -16.78
N VAL A 64 -12.02 -20.15 -17.00
CA VAL A 64 -11.27 -20.82 -15.94
C VAL A 64 -9.94 -20.10 -15.80
N ASP A 65 -9.74 -19.45 -14.67
CA ASP A 65 -8.49 -18.76 -14.35
C ASP A 65 -7.56 -19.64 -13.51
N SER A 66 -6.26 -19.55 -13.79
CA SER A 66 -5.19 -20.17 -13.01
C SER A 66 -4.06 -19.17 -12.75
N SER A 67 -4.41 -17.90 -12.65
CA SER A 67 -3.49 -16.82 -12.33
C SER A 67 -2.94 -16.99 -10.92
N GLY A 68 -1.76 -16.40 -10.69
CA GLY A 68 -1.14 -16.43 -9.38
C GLY A 68 0.10 -15.56 -9.34
N VAL A 69 0.84 -15.72 -8.24
CA VAL A 69 2.07 -14.98 -7.96
C VAL A 69 3.26 -15.93 -7.93
N ARG A 70 4.39 -15.50 -8.51
CA ARG A 70 5.64 -16.25 -8.45
C ARG A 70 6.56 -15.61 -7.42
N PHE A 71 6.89 -16.38 -6.40
CA PHE A 71 7.89 -16.00 -5.40
C PHE A 71 9.24 -16.60 -5.74
N THR A 72 10.29 -15.80 -5.63
CA THR A 72 11.68 -16.27 -5.73
C THR A 72 12.29 -16.26 -4.34
N PHE A 73 12.62 -17.45 -3.81
CA PHE A 73 13.18 -17.62 -2.48
C PHE A 73 14.69 -17.84 -2.54
N ILE A 74 15.36 -17.48 -1.45
CA ILE A 74 16.75 -17.84 -1.19
C ILE A 74 16.84 -18.54 0.17
N PRO A 75 17.68 -19.59 0.32
CA PRO A 75 17.72 -20.40 1.54
C PRO A 75 18.52 -19.75 2.68
N ARG A 76 18.66 -18.42 2.68
CA ARG A 76 19.44 -17.65 3.66
C ARG A 76 18.83 -16.26 3.87
N ARG A 77 18.93 -15.72 5.08
CA ARG A 77 18.50 -14.34 5.37
C ARG A 77 19.46 -13.32 4.72
N ARG A 78 18.90 -12.20 4.27
CA ARG A 78 19.67 -11.03 3.82
C ARG A 78 20.08 -10.16 5.02
N GLN A 79 20.79 -9.08 4.76
CA GLN A 79 21.26 -8.15 5.80
C GLN A 79 20.11 -7.42 6.51
N TYR A 80 19.03 -7.11 5.76
CA TYR A 80 17.84 -6.46 6.29
C TYR A 80 16.58 -7.24 5.95
N ASP A 81 15.66 -7.30 6.90
CA ASP A 81 14.31 -7.78 6.68
C ASP A 81 13.46 -6.66 6.04
N ALA A 82 12.69 -7.01 5.01
CA ALA A 82 11.68 -6.15 4.42
C ALA A 82 10.38 -6.17 5.25
N GLY A 83 9.64 -5.08 5.20
CA GLY A 83 8.28 -4.96 5.73
C GLY A 83 7.48 -3.99 4.86
N VAL A 84 6.15 -4.11 4.96
CA VAL A 84 5.21 -3.24 4.25
C VAL A 84 4.40 -2.47 5.28
N LEU A 85 4.41 -1.14 5.17
CA LEU A 85 3.59 -0.23 5.96
C LEU A 85 2.51 0.34 5.05
N GLU A 86 1.25 0.17 5.43
CA GLU A 86 0.13 0.74 4.71
C GLU A 86 -0.35 2.02 5.40
N ILE A 87 -0.35 3.14 4.67
CA ILE A 87 -0.81 4.44 5.18
C ILE A 87 -1.89 4.97 4.24
N GLY A 88 -3.02 5.36 4.80
CA GLY A 88 -4.18 5.74 4.02
C GLY A 88 -5.37 6.10 4.89
N ALA A 89 -6.41 6.62 4.26
CA ALA A 89 -7.70 6.75 4.90
C ALA A 89 -8.35 5.36 4.97
N LEU A 90 -8.75 4.96 6.18
CA LEU A 90 -9.39 3.67 6.40
C LEU A 90 -10.72 3.61 5.63
N THR A 91 -10.98 2.49 4.95
CA THR A 91 -12.18 2.28 4.14
C THR A 91 -13.40 1.88 4.99
N TYR A 92 -13.67 2.59 6.09
CA TYR A 92 -14.87 2.38 6.92
C TYR A 92 -16.08 3.13 6.35
N LYS A 93 -17.28 2.75 6.81
CA LYS A 93 -18.59 3.07 6.21
C LYS A 93 -18.93 4.56 5.99
N ASN A 94 -18.12 5.51 6.44
CA ASN A 94 -18.41 6.95 6.36
C ASN A 94 -17.38 7.75 5.55
N TYR A 95 -16.43 7.11 4.88
CA TYR A 95 -15.49 7.80 4.01
C TYR A 95 -16.06 7.92 2.59
N VAL A 96 -16.40 9.15 2.20
CA VAL A 96 -17.13 9.45 0.98
C VAL A 96 -16.48 10.56 0.18
N ILE A 97 -16.61 10.47 -1.14
CA ILE A 97 -16.29 11.52 -2.09
C ILE A 97 -17.64 12.00 -2.68
N PRO A 98 -18.03 13.26 -2.47
CA PRO A 98 -19.28 13.79 -3.01
C PRO A 98 -19.26 13.87 -4.53
N PRO A 99 -20.43 13.80 -5.20
CA PRO A 99 -20.53 14.00 -6.66
C PRO A 99 -20.30 15.46 -7.04
N TYR A 100 -19.98 15.70 -8.31
CA TYR A 100 -19.88 17.04 -8.94
C TYR A 100 -18.68 17.90 -8.54
N TYR A 101 -17.60 17.31 -8.00
CA TYR A 101 -16.38 18.05 -7.67
C TYR A 101 -15.31 17.82 -8.73
N ASP A 102 -14.76 18.89 -9.30
CA ASP A 102 -13.56 18.80 -10.14
C ASP A 102 -12.31 18.42 -9.33
N GLU A 103 -12.24 18.92 -8.10
CA GLU A 103 -11.22 18.55 -7.13
C GLU A 103 -11.85 18.37 -5.74
N PHE A 104 -11.67 17.19 -5.16
CA PHE A 104 -12.03 16.88 -3.78
C PHE A 104 -10.84 16.24 -3.07
N TYR A 105 -10.42 16.82 -1.96
CA TYR A 105 -9.23 16.41 -1.24
C TYR A 105 -9.57 15.66 0.04
N THR A 106 -8.80 14.63 0.33
CA THR A 106 -8.98 13.80 1.50
C THR A 106 -7.65 13.31 2.03
N TRP A 107 -7.61 12.88 3.29
CA TRP A 107 -6.40 12.37 3.88
C TRP A 107 -6.65 11.25 4.86
N GLY A 108 -5.67 10.36 4.95
CA GLY A 108 -5.50 9.48 6.10
C GLY A 108 -4.17 9.78 6.76
N GLN A 109 -4.14 9.74 8.08
CA GLN A 109 -2.97 10.12 8.86
C GLN A 109 -2.63 9.04 9.88
N CYS A 110 -1.34 8.79 10.02
CA CYS A 110 -0.74 8.07 11.13
C CYS A 110 0.01 9.10 11.98
N SER A 111 -0.68 9.65 12.98
CA SER A 111 -0.07 10.55 13.96
C SER A 111 0.17 9.80 15.27
N GLY A 112 1.43 9.67 15.67
CA GLY A 112 1.84 8.83 16.81
C GLY A 112 1.62 7.31 16.64
N CYS A 113 1.02 6.86 15.54
CA CYS A 113 0.74 5.44 15.31
C CYS A 113 2.01 4.62 15.02
N LEU A 114 3.08 5.26 14.57
CA LEU A 114 4.40 4.64 14.37
C LEU A 114 5.10 4.30 15.69
N GLN A 115 4.70 4.91 16.80
CA GLN A 115 5.42 4.79 18.06
C GLN A 115 5.40 3.35 18.59
N SER A 116 4.23 2.71 18.57
CA SER A 116 4.10 1.28 18.91
C SER A 116 4.64 0.37 17.80
N ALA A 117 4.36 0.70 16.54
CA ALA A 117 4.79 -0.12 15.41
C ALA A 117 6.32 -0.24 15.27
N LEU A 118 7.05 0.80 15.69
CA LEU A 118 8.50 0.90 15.59
C LEU A 118 9.20 0.92 16.96
N GLU A 119 8.53 0.50 18.03
CA GLU A 119 9.06 0.55 19.41
C GLU A 119 10.41 -0.19 19.55
N ASN A 120 10.54 -1.32 18.85
CA ASN A 120 11.73 -2.18 18.86
C ASN A 120 12.79 -1.76 17.82
N VAL A 121 12.58 -0.63 17.16
CA VAL A 121 13.40 -0.11 16.07
C VAL A 121 13.73 1.36 16.31
N PRO A 122 14.55 1.70 17.33
CA PRO A 122 14.78 3.09 17.75
C PRO A 122 15.47 3.94 16.67
N GLN A 123 16.25 3.31 15.79
CA GLN A 123 16.85 3.96 14.60
C GLN A 123 15.85 4.25 13.48
N GLY A 124 14.57 3.88 13.64
CA GLY A 124 13.54 3.95 12.61
C GLY A 124 13.78 2.99 11.45
N ILE A 125 12.93 3.07 10.43
CA ILE A 125 12.97 2.24 9.22
C ILE A 125 13.54 3.01 8.02
N LYS A 126 14.05 2.27 7.04
CA LYS A 126 14.51 2.82 5.76
C LYS A 126 13.51 2.43 4.68
N VAL A 127 12.73 3.39 4.22
CA VAL A 127 11.80 3.20 3.11
C VAL A 127 12.60 3.16 1.82
N PHE A 128 12.52 2.05 1.08
CA PHE A 128 13.27 1.87 -0.17
C PHE A 128 12.36 1.83 -1.42
N SER A 129 11.06 1.64 -1.24
CA SER A 129 10.09 1.78 -2.34
C SER A 129 8.69 2.09 -1.85
N THR A 130 7.86 2.62 -2.76
CA THR A 130 6.45 2.93 -2.52
C THR A 130 5.56 2.45 -3.66
N PHE A 131 4.29 2.20 -3.35
CA PHE A 131 3.24 1.85 -4.30
C PHE A 131 1.99 2.68 -4.02
N LEU A 132 1.70 3.63 -4.90
CA LEU A 132 0.58 4.57 -4.77
C LEU A 132 -0.70 3.94 -5.32
N HIS A 133 -1.78 3.96 -4.55
CA HIS A 133 -3.03 3.31 -4.91
C HIS A 133 -4.28 4.15 -4.57
N THR A 134 -5.11 4.40 -5.58
CA THR A 134 -6.52 4.78 -5.42
C THR A 134 -7.37 4.00 -6.43
N HIS A 135 -8.68 4.18 -6.43
CA HIS A 135 -9.54 3.71 -7.52
C HIS A 135 -9.76 4.82 -8.57
N LEU A 136 -10.64 4.59 -9.54
CA LEU A 136 -10.88 5.43 -10.73
C LEU A 136 -11.13 6.93 -10.50
N ALA A 137 -11.47 7.39 -9.29
CA ALA A 137 -11.65 8.83 -9.03
C ALA A 137 -10.34 9.55 -8.69
N GLY A 138 -9.28 8.84 -8.29
CA GLY A 138 -8.06 9.48 -7.82
C GLY A 138 -7.28 10.10 -8.96
N THR A 139 -6.81 11.33 -8.76
CA THR A 139 -6.06 12.11 -9.76
C THR A 139 -4.70 12.58 -9.26
N ALA A 140 -4.49 12.61 -7.94
CA ALA A 140 -3.17 12.82 -7.35
C ALA A 140 -3.06 12.15 -5.97
N ILE A 141 -1.85 11.73 -5.62
CA ILE A 141 -1.54 11.08 -4.33
C ILE A 141 -0.21 11.63 -3.82
N TYR A 142 -0.17 12.00 -2.55
CA TYR A 142 1.01 12.52 -1.87
C TYR A 142 1.24 11.76 -0.56
N MET A 143 2.48 11.39 -0.29
CA MET A 143 2.92 10.87 0.99
C MET A 143 3.71 11.93 1.73
N ARG A 144 3.00 12.67 2.57
CA ARG A 144 3.57 13.74 3.37
C ARG A 144 4.21 13.14 4.61
N HIS A 145 5.34 13.71 5.02
CA HIS A 145 6.17 13.22 6.11
C HIS A 145 6.47 14.36 7.05
N PHE A 146 6.12 14.21 8.32
CA PHE A 146 6.36 15.22 9.33
C PHE A 146 7.26 14.67 10.42
N ARG A 147 8.16 15.53 10.90
CA ARG A 147 9.01 15.27 12.07
C ARG A 147 8.95 16.47 12.99
N ASN A 148 8.51 16.26 14.24
CA ASN A 148 8.39 17.31 15.25
C ASN A 148 7.60 18.54 14.75
N GLY A 149 6.48 18.30 14.05
CA GLY A 149 5.64 19.35 13.48
C GLY A 149 6.18 20.06 12.24
N THR A 150 7.38 19.70 11.76
CA THR A 150 7.94 20.23 10.51
C THR A 150 7.71 19.25 9.37
N GLU A 151 7.17 19.74 8.25
CA GLU A 151 7.02 18.94 7.03
C GLU A 151 8.38 18.75 6.35
N LEU A 152 8.77 17.49 6.18
CA LEU A 152 9.92 17.05 5.40
C LEU A 152 9.50 16.86 3.93
N PRO A 153 10.46 16.68 3.00
CA PRO A 153 10.12 16.33 1.62
C PRO A 153 9.17 15.13 1.54
N TYR A 154 8.26 15.14 0.57
CA TYR A 154 7.35 14.02 0.34
C TYR A 154 8.13 12.74 0.12
N ILE A 155 7.73 11.65 0.79
CA ILE A 155 8.33 10.34 0.58
C ILE A 155 8.05 9.88 -0.86
N ALA A 156 6.83 10.12 -1.33
CA ALA A 156 6.40 9.85 -2.69
C ALA A 156 5.26 10.80 -3.06
N TYR A 157 5.14 11.14 -4.33
CA TYR A 157 3.98 11.86 -4.85
C TYR A 157 3.76 11.52 -6.32
N ASP A 158 2.52 11.72 -6.77
CA ASP A 158 2.13 11.72 -8.17
C ASP A 158 1.01 12.74 -8.37
N GLU A 159 1.29 13.80 -9.12
CA GLU A 159 0.31 14.86 -9.40
C GLU A 159 -0.62 14.50 -10.56
N ASN A 160 -0.23 13.51 -11.37
CA ASN A 160 -0.94 13.04 -12.56
C ASN A 160 -1.23 11.54 -12.43
N TYR A 161 -1.66 11.13 -11.23
CA TYR A 161 -1.91 9.73 -10.93
C TYR A 161 -2.98 9.17 -11.87
N ASP A 162 -2.69 8.02 -12.48
CA ASP A 162 -3.64 7.25 -13.29
C ASP A 162 -3.81 5.87 -12.65
N PHE A 163 -5.06 5.49 -12.35
CA PHE A 163 -5.39 4.16 -11.86
C PHE A 163 -4.84 3.04 -12.75
N ASN A 164 -4.77 3.26 -14.06
CA ASN A 164 -4.30 2.27 -15.03
C ASN A 164 -2.77 2.17 -15.06
N PHE A 165 -2.05 3.05 -14.36
CA PHE A 165 -0.60 3.04 -14.27
C PHE A 165 -0.17 3.01 -12.80
N GLN A 166 -0.02 1.82 -12.25
CA GLN A 166 0.42 1.61 -10.88
C GLN A 166 1.72 0.84 -10.86
N GLU A 167 2.72 1.31 -10.12
CA GLU A 167 4.03 0.70 -10.10
C GLU A 167 4.70 0.84 -8.74
N TYR A 168 5.69 -0.03 -8.50
CA TYR A 168 6.64 0.18 -7.43
C TYR A 168 7.65 1.23 -7.85
N ARG A 169 7.73 2.32 -7.09
CA ARG A 169 8.76 3.35 -7.26
C ARG A 169 9.86 3.11 -6.24
N TYR A 170 11.06 2.83 -6.73
CA TYR A 170 12.23 2.58 -5.89
C TYR A 170 13.03 3.87 -5.68
N PHE A 171 13.54 4.04 -4.48
CA PHE A 171 14.39 5.18 -4.15
C PHE A 171 15.85 4.81 -4.30
N THR A 172 16.61 5.65 -5.01
CA THR A 172 18.07 5.53 -5.04
C THR A 172 18.65 5.66 -3.64
N GLU A 173 18.14 6.62 -2.87
CA GLU A 173 18.49 6.83 -1.47
C GLU A 173 17.28 6.55 -0.57
N PRO A 174 17.32 5.53 0.31
CA PRO A 174 16.21 5.20 1.18
C PRO A 174 15.84 6.34 2.16
N VAL A 175 14.54 6.62 2.29
CA VAL A 175 14.03 7.65 3.20
C VAL A 175 13.93 7.10 4.62
N THR A 176 14.35 7.88 5.61
CA THR A 176 14.33 7.44 7.02
C THR A 176 13.08 7.92 7.72
N VAL A 177 12.28 6.97 8.21
CA VAL A 177 11.08 7.22 9.02
C VAL A 177 11.33 6.74 10.44
N LEU A 178 11.15 7.63 11.42
CA LEU A 178 11.33 7.35 12.84
C LEU A 178 9.98 7.04 13.51
N SER A 179 10.04 6.44 14.70
CA SER A 179 8.84 6.13 15.52
C SER A 179 8.07 7.37 15.96
N SER A 180 8.74 8.53 16.02
CA SER A 180 8.16 9.83 16.37
C SER A 180 7.60 10.61 15.18
N ASP A 181 7.74 10.10 13.96
CA ASP A 181 7.28 10.81 12.77
C ASP A 181 5.79 10.60 12.53
N ASP A 182 5.17 11.55 11.84
CA ASP A 182 3.81 11.43 11.35
C ASP A 182 3.81 11.27 9.82
N LEU A 183 2.97 10.38 9.32
CA LEU A 183 2.79 10.13 7.90
C LEU A 183 1.36 10.44 7.48
N VAL A 184 1.20 11.18 6.39
CA VAL A 184 -0.13 11.56 5.87
C VAL A 184 -0.21 11.21 4.39
N ALA A 185 -1.12 10.28 4.07
CA ALA A 185 -1.53 10.02 2.71
C ALA A 185 -2.61 11.03 2.32
N TYR A 186 -2.26 11.97 1.45
CA TYR A 186 -3.14 13.02 0.96
C TYR A 186 -3.51 12.73 -0.49
N CYS A 187 -4.80 12.69 -0.81
CA CYS A 187 -5.28 12.28 -2.13
C CYS A 187 -6.24 13.34 -2.70
N ARG A 188 -6.08 13.63 -3.99
CA ARG A 188 -7.01 14.42 -4.79
C ARG A 188 -7.88 13.48 -5.62
N PHE A 189 -9.17 13.75 -5.63
CA PHE A 189 -10.17 13.01 -6.38
C PHE A 189 -10.93 13.95 -7.32
N LYS A 190 -11.37 13.42 -8.46
CA LYS A 190 -12.31 14.06 -9.39
C LYS A 190 -13.58 13.21 -9.47
N SER A 191 -14.72 13.87 -9.30
CA SER A 191 -16.06 13.27 -9.31
C SER A 191 -17.06 14.12 -10.09
N SER A 192 -16.59 15.03 -10.95
CA SER A 192 -17.41 15.93 -11.77
C SER A 192 -18.40 15.20 -12.67
N ASP A 193 -18.04 13.99 -13.10
CA ASP A 193 -18.80 13.09 -13.97
C ASP A 193 -19.73 12.14 -13.21
N ARG A 194 -19.71 12.17 -11.86
CA ARG A 194 -20.51 11.28 -11.01
C ARG A 194 -21.73 11.98 -10.49
N THR A 195 -22.88 11.29 -10.51
CA THR A 195 -24.16 11.83 -10.04
C THR A 195 -24.54 11.39 -8.63
N THR A 196 -23.83 10.40 -8.08
CA THR A 196 -24.04 9.85 -6.74
C THR A 196 -22.75 9.88 -5.93
N VAL A 197 -22.92 9.77 -4.61
CA VAL A 197 -21.79 9.69 -3.68
C VAL A 197 -20.91 8.48 -4.03
N THR A 198 -19.61 8.73 -4.15
CA THR A 198 -18.61 7.68 -4.27
C THR A 198 -18.21 7.23 -2.87
N TRP A 199 -18.44 5.96 -2.58
CA TRP A 199 -18.01 5.35 -1.32
C TRP A 199 -16.57 4.88 -1.43
N VAL A 200 -15.72 5.30 -0.50
CA VAL A 200 -14.35 4.79 -0.44
C VAL A 200 -14.36 3.50 0.36
N ARG A 201 -14.45 2.38 -0.35
CA ARG A 201 -14.52 1.03 0.20
C ARG A 201 -13.38 0.20 -0.36
N SER A 202 -12.92 -0.78 0.41
CA SER A 202 -12.25 -1.94 -0.18
C SER A 202 -13.27 -2.64 -1.09
N THR A 203 -12.92 -2.93 -2.33
CA THR A 203 -13.76 -3.69 -3.29
C THR A 203 -13.85 -5.17 -2.92
N LYS A 204 -13.94 -5.48 -1.62
CA LYS A 204 -14.30 -6.81 -1.10
C LYS A 204 -15.81 -6.99 -1.26
N THR A 205 -16.27 -7.12 -2.51
CA THR A 205 -17.57 -7.73 -2.80
C THR A 205 -17.34 -9.21 -3.02
N ALA A 206 -17.08 -9.94 -1.93
CA ALA A 206 -17.25 -11.39 -1.93
C ALA A 206 -18.70 -11.67 -1.51
N THR A 207 -19.64 -11.49 -2.43
CA THR A 207 -20.93 -12.19 -2.32
C THR A 207 -20.70 -13.59 -2.86
N ILE A 208 -20.25 -14.49 -1.99
CA ILE A 208 -20.47 -15.91 -2.22
C ILE A 208 -21.78 -16.23 -1.49
N ASP A 209 -22.87 -16.11 -2.23
CA ASP A 209 -24.17 -16.63 -1.82
C ASP A 209 -24.07 -18.16 -1.89
N TRP A 210 -23.96 -18.81 -0.73
CA TRP A 210 -24.21 -20.23 -0.60
C TRP A 210 -25.60 -20.38 0.02
N GLN A 211 -26.53 -20.93 -0.76
CA GLN A 211 -27.67 -21.65 -0.19
C GLN A 211 -27.18 -22.79 0.71
#